data_AF-A0A7J4K884-F1
#
_entry.id   AF-A0A7J4K884-F1
#
_cell.length_a   1.000
_cell.length_b   1.000
_cell.length_c   1.000
_cell.angle_alpha   90.00
_cell.angle_beta   90.00
_cell.angle_gamma   90.00
#
_symmetry.space_group_name_H-M   'P 1'
#
loop_
_entity.id
_entity.type
_entity.pdbx_description
1 polymer ?
#
loop_
_entity_poly.entity_id
_entity_poly.type
_entity_poly.pdbx_seq_one_letter_code
_entity_poly.pdbx_strand_id
1 'polypeptide(L)'
;MDVTIKKNILDLNYQKCLVIISTTVVILFTYIIGIMIAFLSGAIKTNSVNITYLILFTFLVMSPCLYFFINSFKKLRSIPKEIEALN
;
A
#
# COMPACT_ATOMS: atom_id res chain seq x y z
N MET A 1 20.02 -1.02 -26.30
CA MET A 1 20.00 -0.32 -25.01
C MET A 1 20.95 -1.06 -24.10
N ASP A 2 21.93 -0.36 -23.52
CA ASP A 2 23.02 -0.98 -22.75
C ASP A 2 22.47 -1.79 -21.57
N VAL A 3 23.00 -2.99 -21.33
CA VAL A 3 22.55 -3.91 -20.26
C VAL A 3 22.64 -3.21 -18.89
N THR A 4 23.63 -2.34 -18.72
CA THR A 4 23.84 -1.52 -17.52
C THR A 4 22.69 -0.56 -17.26
N ILE A 5 22.19 0.10 -18.31
CA ILE A 5 21.06 1.04 -18.22
C ILE A 5 19.78 0.27 -17.85
N LYS A 6 19.58 -0.92 -18.43
CA LYS A 6 18.41 -1.76 -18.13
C LYS A 6 18.40 -2.22 -16.67
N LYS A 7 19.56 -2.65 -16.13
CA LYS A 7 19.71 -3.02 -14.72
C LYS A 7 19.43 -1.84 -13.77
N ASN A 8 19.97 -0.66 -14.06
CA ASN A 8 19.70 0.54 -13.26
C ASN A 8 18.22 0.92 -13.23
N ILE A 9 17.50 0.80 -14.35
CA ILE A 9 16.06 1.08 -14.39
C ILE A 9 15.28 0.06 -13.56
N LEU A 10 15.66 -1.22 -13.60
CA LEU A 10 15.03 -2.25 -12.77
C LEU A 10 15.25 -2.00 -11.28
N ASP A 11 16.48 -1.66 -10.87
CA ASP A 11 16.79 -1.35 -9.48
C ASP A 11 16.02 -0.12 -8.98
N LEU A 12 15.93 0.92 -9.80
CA LEU A 12 15.13 2.11 -9.50
C LEU A 12 13.63 1.77 -9.33
N ASN A 13 13.09 0.88 -10.17
CA ASN A 13 11.72 0.41 -10.05
C ASN A 13 11.50 -0.48 -8.82
N TYR A 14 12.51 -1.28 -8.45
CA TYR A 14 12.47 -2.09 -7.23
C TYR A 14 12.37 -1.20 -6.00
N GLN A 15 13.24 -0.20 -5.87
CA GLN A 15 13.19 0.76 -4.78
C GLN A 15 11.85 1.49 -4.72
N LYS A 16 11.33 1.97 -5.86
CA LYS A 16 9.99 2.59 -5.91
C LYS A 16 8.89 1.67 -5.40
N CYS A 17 8.88 0.40 -5.82
CA CYS A 17 7.88 -0.56 -5.35
C CYS A 17 8.01 -0.81 -3.83
N LEU A 18 9.23 -0.88 -3.32
CA LEU A 18 9.49 -1.09 -1.89
C LEU A 18 9.03 0.11 -1.05
N VAL A 19 9.26 1.33 -1.54
CA VAL A 19 8.74 2.57 -0.93
C VAL A 19 7.21 2.59 -0.95
N ILE A 20 6.58 2.22 -2.06
CA ILE A 20 5.10 2.17 -2.15
C ILE A 20 4.54 1.14 -1.15
N ILE A 21 5.13 -0.05 -1.07
CA ILE A 21 4.70 -1.10 -0.14
C ILE A 21 4.82 -0.62 1.31
N SER A 22 6.00 -0.13 1.71
CA SER A 22 6.23 0.33 3.08
C SER A 22 5.31 1.48 3.46
N THR A 23 5.16 2.48 2.59
CA THR A 23 4.25 3.61 2.81
C THR A 23 2.81 3.14 2.94
N THR A 24 2.38 2.21 2.09
CA THR A 24 1.02 1.66 2.16
C THR A 24 0.78 0.92 3.47
N VAL A 25 1.73 0.12 3.94
CA VAL A 25 1.64 -0.58 5.23
C VAL A 25 1.51 0.43 6.38
N VAL A 26 2.29 1.50 6.37
CA VAL A 26 2.21 2.57 7.38
C VAL A 26 0.84 3.25 7.36
N ILE A 27 0.29 3.57 6.19
CA ILE A 27 -1.03 4.18 6.05
C ILE A 27 -2.12 3.24 6.58
N LEU A 28 -2.08 1.95 6.21
CA LEU A 28 -3.03 0.96 6.71
C LEU A 28 -2.99 0.86 8.24
N PHE A 29 -1.78 0.80 8.80
CA PHE A 29 -1.59 0.64 10.24
C PHE A 29 -2.06 1.89 11.03
N THR A 30 -1.67 3.08 10.58
CA THR A 30 -2.09 4.34 11.21
C THR A 30 -3.61 4.55 11.11
N TYR A 31 -4.22 4.17 9.99
CA TYR A 31 -5.68 4.24 9.81
C TYR A 31 -6.42 3.31 10.78
N ILE A 32 -5.99 2.05 10.91
CA ILE A 32 -6.59 1.07 11.83
C ILE A 32 -6.48 1.55 13.27
N ILE A 33 -5.30 2.04 13.68
CA ILE A 33 -5.10 2.60 15.02
C ILE A 33 -6.01 3.80 15.26
N GLY A 34 -6.13 4.71 14.28
CA GLY A 34 -7.01 5.87 14.37
C GLY A 34 -8.47 5.48 14.59
N ILE A 35 -8.96 4.47 13.87
CA ILE A 35 -10.32 3.94 14.08
C ILE A 35 -10.47 3.33 15.48
N MET A 36 -9.50 2.52 15.93
CA MET A 36 -9.55 1.93 17.27
C MET A 36 -9.61 2.98 18.36
N ILE A 37 -8.78 4.03 18.28
CA ILE A 37 -8.80 5.15 19.24
C ILE A 37 -10.13 5.89 19.19
N ALA A 38 -10.66 6.17 18.00
CA ALA A 38 -11.95 6.83 17.84
C ALA A 38 -13.12 6.01 18.41
N PHE A 39 -13.02 4.67 18.36
CA PHE A 39 -14.00 3.77 18.95
C PHE A 39 -13.88 3.74 20.48
N LEU A 40 -12.67 3.60 21.02
CA LEU A 40 -12.41 3.53 22.47
C LEU A 40 -12.70 4.86 23.19
N SER A 41 -12.47 5.99 22.52
CA SER A 41 -12.79 7.32 23.05
C SER A 41 -14.29 7.63 23.06
N GLY A 42 -15.14 6.76 22.49
CA GLY A 42 -16.57 7.03 22.33
C GLY A 42 -16.88 8.16 21.35
N ALA A 43 -15.89 8.63 20.58
CA ALA A 43 -16.09 9.67 19.57
C ALA A 43 -17.03 9.21 18.45
N ILE A 44 -17.01 7.90 18.14
CA ILE A 44 -17.93 7.28 17.20
C ILE A 44 -19.23 6.94 17.95
N LYS A 45 -20.25 7.81 17.81
CA LYS A 45 -21.61 7.44 18.21
C LYS A 45 -22.07 6.26 17.35
N THR A 46 -22.52 5.18 17.99
CA THR A 46 -22.96 3.93 17.35
C THR A 46 -24.31 4.03 16.61
N ASN A 47 -24.66 5.23 16.14
CA ASN A 47 -25.84 5.41 15.29
C ASN A 47 -25.55 4.84 13.90
N SER A 48 -26.55 4.18 13.31
CA SER A 48 -26.49 3.51 12.00
C SER A 48 -25.94 4.41 10.90
N VAL A 49 -26.26 5.71 10.94
CA VAL A 49 -25.79 6.71 9.97
C VAL A 49 -24.27 6.94 10.06
N ASN A 50 -23.74 7.10 11.27
CA ASN A 50 -22.30 7.35 11.49
C ASN A 50 -21.46 6.13 11.14
N ILE A 51 -21.94 4.93 11.47
CA ILE A 51 -21.29 3.67 11.11
C ILE A 51 -21.26 3.51 9.58
N THR A 52 -22.35 3.87 8.89
CA THR A 52 -22.41 3.81 7.42
C THR A 52 -21.36 4.73 6.77
N TYR A 53 -21.22 5.98 7.25
CA TYR A 53 -20.20 6.88 6.75
C TYR A 53 -18.78 6.40 7.06
N LEU A 54 -18.54 5.85 8.25
CA LEU A 54 -17.24 5.28 8.63
C LEU A 54 -16.85 4.13 7.69
N ILE A 55 -17.79 3.22 7.40
CA ILE A 55 -17.56 2.10 6.48
C ILE A 55 -17.28 2.62 5.07
N LEU A 56 -18.07 3.58 4.59
CA LEU A 56 -17.87 4.16 3.26
C LEU A 56 -16.49 4.82 3.11
N PHE A 57 -16.06 5.60 4.11
CA PHE A 57 -14.72 6.18 4.16
C PHE A 57 -13.63 5.12 4.25
N THR A 58 -13.86 4.06 5.02
CA THR A 58 -12.94 2.93 5.14
C THR A 58 -12.72 2.27 3.79
N PHE A 59 -13.79 1.98 3.04
CA PHE A 59 -13.67 1.42 1.69
C PHE A 59 -12.94 2.36 0.73
N LEU A 60 -13.23 3.67 0.81
CA LEU A 60 -12.60 4.67 -0.04
C LEU A 60 -11.09 4.79 0.20
N VAL A 61 -10.62 4.63 1.44
CA VAL A 61 -9.20 4.69 1.79
C VAL A 61 -8.50 3.33 1.58
N MET A 62 -9.15 2.23 1.97
CA MET A 62 -8.56 0.88 1.90
C MET A 62 -8.41 0.38 0.47
N SER A 63 -9.38 0.67 -0.42
CA SER A 63 -9.37 0.19 -1.81
C SER A 63 -8.12 0.61 -2.60
N PRO A 64 -7.76 1.90 -2.70
CA PRO A 64 -6.54 2.32 -3.39
C PRO A 64 -5.28 1.79 -2.70
N CYS A 65 -5.25 1.75 -1.36
CA CYS A 65 -4.13 1.19 -0.62
C CYS A 65 -3.89 -0.29 -0.99
N LEU A 66 -4.93 -1.12 -0.95
CA LEU A 66 -4.85 -2.52 -1.35
C LEU A 66 -4.41 -2.68 -2.81
N TYR A 67 -4.95 -1.85 -3.71
CA TYR A 67 -4.54 -1.86 -5.12
C TYR A 67 -3.05 -1.55 -5.29
N PHE A 68 -2.55 -0.48 -4.68
CA PHE A 68 -1.13 -0.10 -4.75
C PHE A 68 -0.21 -1.13 -4.10
N PHE A 69 -0.63 -1.69 -2.97
CA PHE A 69 0.10 -2.75 -2.28
C PHE A 69 0.24 -3.99 -3.17
N ILE A 70 -0.86 -4.53 -3.67
CA ILE A 70 -0.86 -5.75 -4.50
C ILE A 70 -0.06 -5.53 -5.78
N ASN A 71 -0.27 -4.40 -6.46
CA ASN A 71 0.44 -4.09 -7.70
C ASN A 71 1.96 -3.97 -7.47
N SER A 72 2.37 -3.26 -6.42
CA SER A 72 3.78 -3.07 -6.10
C SER A 72 4.42 -4.37 -5.61
N PHE A 73 3.69 -5.20 -4.85
CA PHE A 73 4.16 -6.50 -4.37
C PHE A 73 4.40 -7.48 -5.53
N LYS A 74 3.50 -7.50 -6.53
CA LYS A 74 3.68 -8.29 -7.75
C LYS A 74 4.94 -7.86 -8.52
N LYS A 75 5.14 -6.56 -8.70
CA LYS A 75 6.33 -6.01 -9.39
C LYS A 75 7.61 -6.28 -8.62
N LEU A 76 7.61 -6.11 -7.30
CA LEU A 76 8.76 -6.40 -6.43
C LEU A 76 9.22 -7.86 -6.57
N ARG A 77 8.28 -8.79 -6.80
CA ARG A 77 8.58 -10.22 -6.99
C ARG A 77 9.07 -10.57 -8.40
N SER A 78 8.74 -9.78 -9.43
CA SER A 78 9.20 -10.04 -10.81
C SER A 78 10.59 -9.47 -11.07
N ILE A 79 10.89 -8.29 -10.53
CA ILE A 79 12.13 -7.55 -10.84
C ILE A 79 13.41 -8.35 -10.55
N PRO A 80 13.58 -9.04 -9.40
CA PRO A 80 14.77 -9.85 -9.14
C PRO A 80 14.97 -10.97 -10.17
N LYS A 81 13.86 -11.60 -10.63
CA LYS A 81 13.90 -12.66 -11.64
C LYS A 81 14.31 -12.12 -13.01
N GLU A 82 13.89 -10.90 -13.34
CA GLU A 82 14.29 -10.23 -14.57
C GLU A 82 15.76 -9.80 -14.53
N ILE A 83 16.30 -9.43 -13.36
CA ILE A 83 17.74 -9.15 -13.18
C ILE A 83 18.57 -10.43 -13.33
N GLU A 84 18.14 -11.55 -12.74
CA GLU A 84 18.81 -12.85 -12.89
C GLU A 84 18.82 -13.33 -14.35
N ALA A 85 17.73 -13.12 -15.09
CA ALA A 85 17.65 -13.47 -16.51
C ALA A 85 18.47 -12.55 -17.45
N LEU A 86 19.03 -11.45 -16.92
CA LEU A 86 19.88 -10.49 -17.64
C LEU A 86 21.37 -10.66 -17.34
N ASN A 87 21.73 -11.62 -16.49
CA ASN A 87 23.10 -12.12 -16.31
C ASN A 87 23.34 -13.33 -17.21
#